data_AF-A0A524GQ15-F1
#
_entry.id   AF-A0A524GQ15-F1
#
_cell.length_a   1.000
_cell.length_b   1.000
_cell.length_c   1.000
_cell.angle_alpha   90.00
_cell.angle_beta   90.00
_cell.angle_gamma   90.00
#
_symmetry.space_group_name_H-M   'P 1'
#
loop_
_entity.id
_entity.type
_entity.pdbx_description
1 polymer ?
#
loop_
_entity_poly.entity_id
_entity_poly.type
_entity_poly.pdbx_seq_one_letter_code
_entity_poly.pdbx_strand_id
1 'polypeptide(L)' 'MAHTNAVLVANAPLRWTPRLTALATAADVVLAADGGANHLARSGLRPAAVVGDLDS' A
#
# COMPACT_ATOMS: atom_id res chain seq x y z
N MET A 1 8.36 -1.77 24.42
CA MET A 1 7.34 -2.35 23.52
C MET A 1 7.81 -2.07 22.10
N ALA A 2 7.86 -3.07 21.22
CA ALA A 2 8.17 -2.81 19.81
C ALA A 2 6.97 -2.08 19.18
N HIS A 3 7.25 -1.01 18.42
CA HIS A 3 6.20 -0.30 17.69
C HIS A 3 5.96 -0.99 16.35
N THR A 4 4.70 -1.28 16.03
CA THR A 4 4.32 -1.76 14.70
C THR A 4 4.30 -0.59 13.72
N ASN A 5 5.06 -0.71 12.63
CA ASN A 5 5.08 0.26 11.55
C ASN A 5 4.11 -0.17 10.44
N ALA A 6 3.12 0.65 10.17
CA ALA A 6 2.11 0.42 9.14
C ALA A 6 2.27 1.41 7.98
N VAL A 7 2.09 0.93 6.76
CA VAL A 7 2.00 1.77 5.55
C VAL A 7 0.61 1.64 4.94
N LEU A 8 -0.06 2.77 4.76
CA LEU A 8 -1.33 2.86 4.03
C LEU A 8 -1.08 3.47 2.65
N VAL A 9 -1.42 2.74 1.59
CA VAL A 9 -1.36 3.25 0.21
C VAL A 9 -2.73 3.73 -0.21
N ALA A 10 -2.86 5.04 -0.42
CA ALA A 10 -4.09 5.66 -0.91
C ALA A 10 -4.10 5.80 -2.45
N ASN A 11 -5.28 6.07 -3.01
CA ASN A 11 -5.47 6.25 -4.44
C ASN A 11 -5.09 7.68 -4.91
N ALA A 12 -3.79 8.00 -4.88
CA ALA A 12 -3.28 9.27 -5.40
C ALA A 12 -2.71 9.12 -6.82
N PRO A 13 -2.71 10.18 -7.66
CA PRO A 13 -2.01 10.23 -8.96
C PRO A 13 -0.49 10.36 -8.76
N LEU A 14 0.06 9.38 -8.06
CA LEU A 14 1.45 9.26 -7.67
C LEU A 14 2.19 8.42 -8.70
N ARG A 15 3.38 8.85 -9.10
CA ARG A 15 4.30 7.97 -9.82
C ARG A 15 4.86 6.95 -8.84
N TRP A 16 4.53 5.67 -9.04
CA TRP A 16 5.10 4.60 -8.23
C TRP A 16 6.60 4.47 -8.50
N THR A 17 7.42 4.45 -7.46
CA THR A 17 8.89 4.41 -7.58
C THR A 17 9.48 3.26 -6.76
N PRO A 18 10.72 2.81 -7.09
CA PRO A 18 11.40 1.79 -6.29
C PRO A 18 11.53 2.13 -4.80
N ARG A 19 11.66 3.43 -4.47
CA ARG A 19 11.71 3.90 -3.07
C ARG A 19 10.40 3.64 -2.33
N LEU A 20 9.26 3.78 -2.99
CA LEU A 20 7.95 3.52 -2.41
C LEU A 20 7.71 2.02 -2.23
N THR A 21 8.14 1.21 -3.20
CA THR A 21 8.17 -0.25 -3.04
C THR A 21 8.99 -0.65 -1.83
N ALA A 22 10.22 -0.11 -1.69
CA ALA A 22 11.08 -0.42 -0.55
C ALA A 22 10.45 -0.02 0.78
N LEU A 23 9.78 1.15 0.85
CA LEU A 23 9.07 1.60 2.04
C LEU A 23 7.91 0.66 2.39
N ALA A 24 7.10 0.26 1.41
CA ALA A 24 5.97 -0.64 1.61
C ALA A 24 6.42 -2.05 2.02
N THR A 25 7.51 -2.56 1.45
CA THR A 25 8.08 -3.87 1.80
C THR A 25 8.70 -3.90 3.20
N ALA A 26 9.23 -2.76 3.69
CA ALA A 26 9.85 -2.68 5.01
C ALA A 26 8.84 -2.48 6.15
N ALA A 27 7.55 -2.29 5.86
CA ALA A 27 6.51 -2.14 6.86
C ALA A 27 6.10 -3.50 7.44
N ASP A 28 5.73 -3.53 8.72
CA ASP A 28 5.20 -4.73 9.37
C ASP A 28 3.83 -5.10 8.78
N VAL A 29 3.07 -4.10 8.34
CA VAL A 29 1.79 -4.27 7.67
C VAL A 29 1.62 -3.22 6.56
N VAL A 30 1.13 -3.66 5.40
CA VAL A 30 0.73 -2.76 4.31
C VAL A 30 -0.77 -2.87 4.08
N LEU A 31 -1.42 -1.73 3.99
CA LEU A 31 -2.86 -1.56 3.77
C LEU A 31 -3.08 -0.78 2.49
N ALA A 32 -4.22 -0.98 1.84
CA ALA A 32 -4.67 -0.17 0.74
C ALA A 32 -5.97 0.55 1.07
N ALA A 33 -6.08 1.81 0.67
CA ALA A 33 -7.35 2.49 0.55
C ALA A 33 -7.76 2.47 -0.91
N ASP A 34 -8.84 1.74 -1.21
CA ASP A 34 -9.50 1.71 -2.51
C ASP A 34 -8.50 1.46 -3.67
N GLY A 35 -8.43 2.33 -4.69
CA GLY A 35 -7.52 2.18 -5.83
C GLY A 35 -6.03 2.21 -5.49
N GLY A 36 -5.65 2.50 -4.24
CA GLY A 36 -4.31 2.25 -3.72
C GLY A 36 -3.87 0.80 -3.84
N ALA A 37 -4.81 -0.16 -3.86
CA ALA A 37 -4.53 -1.56 -4.11
C ALA A 37 -3.92 -1.80 -5.50
N ASN A 38 -4.30 -0.99 -6.51
CA ASN A 38 -3.77 -1.08 -7.86
C ASN A 38 -2.28 -0.72 -7.92
N HIS A 39 -1.83 0.21 -7.09
CA HIS A 39 -0.41 0.56 -6.98
C HIS A 39 0.44 -0.59 -6.39
N LEU A 40 -0.08 -1.24 -5.35
CA LEU A 40 0.56 -2.39 -4.73
C LEU A 40 0.61 -3.59 -5.69
N ALA A 41 -0.52 -3.90 -6.33
CA ALA A 41 -0.64 -5.03 -7.26
C ALA A 41 0.32 -4.93 -8.46
N ARG A 42 0.42 -3.74 -9.07
CA ARG A 42 1.39 -3.46 -10.16
C ARG A 42 2.85 -3.65 -9.76
N SER A 43 3.12 -3.66 -8.45
CA SER A 43 4.46 -3.77 -7.87
C SER A 43 4.72 -5.16 -7.27
N GLY A 44 3.81 -6.10 -7.45
CA GLY A 44 3.90 -7.45 -6.89
C GLY A 44 3.66 -7.52 -5.38
N LEU A 45 3.15 -6.46 -4.76
CA LEU A 45 2.84 -6.40 -3.34
C LEU A 45 1.36 -6.69 -3.10
N ARG A 46 1.07 -7.37 -1.99
CA ARG A 46 -0.30 -7.70 -1.57
C ARG A 46 -0.63 -7.01 -0.24
N PRO A 47 -1.67 -6.16 -0.19
CA PRO A 47 -2.12 -5.58 1.07
C PRO A 47 -2.76 -6.62 1.99
N ALA A 48 -2.63 -6.40 3.30
CA ALA A 48 -3.31 -7.20 4.31
C ALA A 48 -4.83 -6.94 4.33
N ALA A 49 -5.23 -5.71 4.00
CA ALA A 49 -6.63 -5.34 3.79
C ALA A 49 -6.74 -4.20 2.77
N VAL A 50 -7.87 -4.16 2.07
CA VAL A 50 -8.30 -3.04 1.22
C VAL A 50 -9.54 -2.42 1.87
N VAL A 51 -9.56 -1.11 2.01
CA VAL A 51 -10.66 -0.36 2.63
C VAL A 51 -11.20 0.65 1.61
N GLY A 52 -12.50 0.60 1.31
CA GLY A 52 -13.16 1.45 0.32
C GLY A 52 -14.49 0.86 -0.12
N ASP A 53 -15.15 1.54 -1.06
CA ASP A 53 -16.32 1.07 -1.83
C ASP A 53 -15.95 0.07 -2.95
N LEU A 54 -14.68 0.07 -3.37
CA LEU A 54 -14.07 -0.90 -4.29
C LEU A 54 -14.54 -0.77 -5.75
N ASP A 55 -15.01 0.40 -6.16
CA ASP A 55 -15.46 0.69 -7.52
C ASP A 55 -14.49 1.58 -8.33
N SER A 56 -13.24 1.72 -7.84
CA SER A 56 -12.18 2.56 -8.43
C SER A 56 -11.22 1.90 -9.42
#